data_AF-A0A4Z0QKA0-F1
#
_entry.id   AF-A0A4Z0QKA0-F1
#
_cell.length_a   1.000
_cell.length_b   1.000
_cell.length_c   1.000
_cell.angle_alpha   90.00
_cell.angle_beta   90.00
_cell.angle_gamma   90.00
#
_symmetry.space_group_name_H-M   'P 1'
#
loop_
_entity.id
_entity.type
_entity.pdbx_description
1 polymer ?
#
loop_
_entity_poly.entity_id
_entity_poly.type
_entity_poly.pdbx_seq_one_letter_code
_entity_poly.pdbx_strand_id
1 'polypeptide(L)'
;MATATLISQLQLLGQALEKVTTRGEEGSQGPLEQARTFVLTHLRQEPQVPYRADELLELLTPSAHIHWSWEAERELVLEALTILHQLWRRC
;
A
#
# COMPACT_ATOMS: atom_id res chain seq x y z
N MET A 1 1.47 -7.95 -15.96
CA MET A 1 2.54 -8.88 -15.53
C MET A 1 3.53 -8.10 -14.69
N ALA A 2 3.58 -8.35 -13.38
CA ALA A 2 4.56 -7.71 -12.52
C ALA A 2 5.93 -8.37 -12.72
N THR A 3 6.96 -7.57 -13.00
CA THR A 3 8.33 -8.07 -13.11
C THR A 3 8.85 -8.46 -11.73
N ALA A 4 9.78 -9.42 -11.64
CA ALA A 4 10.34 -9.89 -10.37
C ALA A 4 10.89 -8.74 -9.49
N THR A 5 11.34 -7.66 -10.12
CA THR A 5 11.77 -6.42 -9.45
C THR A 5 10.65 -5.75 -8.66
N LEU A 6 9.43 -5.69 -9.19
CA LEU A 6 8.28 -5.06 -8.51
C LEU A 6 7.82 -5.88 -7.31
N ILE A 7 7.88 -7.21 -7.40
CA ILE A 7 7.54 -8.10 -6.28
C ILE A 7 8.56 -7.91 -5.13
N SER A 8 9.86 -7.85 -5.46
CA SER A 8 10.90 -7.56 -4.46
C SER A 8 10.71 -6.18 -3.82
N GLN A 9 10.36 -5.17 -4.62
CA GLN A 9 10.08 -3.82 -4.10
C GLN A 9 8.86 -3.80 -3.17
N LEU A 10 7.78 -4.52 -3.53
CA LEU A 10 6.59 -4.68 -2.68
C LEU A 10 6.97 -5.29 -1.32
N GLN A 11 7.78 -6.35 -1.32
CA GLN A 11 8.21 -7.01 -0.09
C GLN A 11 9.08 -6.10 0.78
N LEU A 12 9.99 -5.33 0.18
CA LEU A 12 10.82 -4.38 0.90
C LEU A 12 9.98 -3.27 1.55
N LEU A 13 8.97 -2.75 0.83
CA LEU A 13 8.05 -1.74 1.36
C LEU A 13 7.21 -2.28 2.51
N GLY A 14 6.67 -3.50 2.38
CA GLY A 14 5.94 -4.17 3.46
C GLY A 14 6.81 -4.35 4.71
N GLN A 15 8.02 -4.86 4.56
CA GLN A 15 8.95 -5.05 5.68
C GLN A 15 9.38 -3.74 6.32
N ALA A 16 9.62 -2.69 5.52
CA ALA A 16 9.97 -1.37 6.05
C ALA A 16 8.80 -0.82 6.86
N LEU A 17 7.59 -0.88 6.33
CA LEU A 17 6.39 -0.38 6.99
C LEU A 17 6.03 -1.17 8.26
N GLU A 18 6.26 -2.49 8.27
CA GLU A 18 6.08 -3.30 9.48
C GLU A 18 7.04 -2.91 10.59
N LYS A 19 8.28 -2.52 10.26
CA LYS A 19 9.32 -2.12 11.22
C LYS A 19 9.10 -0.73 11.79
N VAL A 20 8.55 0.19 11.01
CA VAL A 20 8.18 1.51 11.52
C VAL A 20 6.99 1.35 12.44
N THR A 21 7.14 1.79 13.69
CA THR A 21 6.11 1.68 14.72
C THR A 21 5.59 3.04 15.18
N THR A 22 6.25 4.14 14.80
CA THR A 22 5.82 5.49 15.19
C THR A 22 5.89 6.48 14.05
N ARG A 23 4.93 7.42 14.01
CA ARG A 23 4.85 8.53 13.03
C ARG A 23 6.09 9.45 13.06
N GLY A 24 6.80 9.50 14.18
CA GLY A 24 7.86 10.48 14.43
C GLY A 24 9.15 10.24 13.64
N GLU A 25 9.34 9.05 13.06
CA GLU A 25 10.59 8.73 12.38
C GLU A 25 10.65 9.26 10.94
N GLU A 26 9.53 9.68 10.34
CA GLU A 26 9.49 9.83 8.90
C GLU A 26 8.57 10.97 8.43
N GLY A 27 9.19 11.99 7.83
CA GLY A 27 8.49 13.07 7.13
C GLY A 27 7.82 12.60 5.84
N SER A 28 7.58 13.52 4.90
CA SER A 28 6.85 13.33 3.62
C SER A 28 7.43 12.28 2.65
N GLN A 29 8.44 11.52 3.07
CA GLN A 29 9.14 10.49 2.29
C GLN A 29 9.22 9.15 3.04
N GLY A 30 8.47 8.98 4.14
CA GLY A 30 8.50 7.75 4.94
C GLY A 30 7.98 6.51 4.21
N PRO A 31 8.45 5.29 4.54
CA PRO A 31 7.84 4.00 4.24
C PRO A 31 6.32 3.98 4.12
N LEU A 32 5.56 4.65 4.98
CA LEU A 32 4.09 4.70 4.84
C LEU A 32 3.67 5.42 3.55
N GLU A 33 4.20 6.61 3.30
CA GLU A 33 3.91 7.42 2.11
C GLU A 33 4.38 6.72 0.82
N GLN A 34 5.58 6.10 0.88
CA GLN A 34 6.15 5.34 -0.21
C GLN A 34 5.29 4.11 -0.55
N ALA A 35 4.89 3.34 0.48
CA ALA A 35 4.04 2.18 0.32
C ALA A 35 2.65 2.57 -0.18
N ARG A 36 2.03 3.62 0.36
CA ARG A 36 0.74 4.13 -0.12
C ARG A 36 0.80 4.52 -1.59
N THR A 37 1.81 5.28 -1.99
CA THR A 37 2.01 5.70 -3.37
C THR A 37 2.21 4.50 -4.30
N PHE A 38 3.02 3.54 -3.88
CA PHE A 38 3.28 2.30 -4.63
C PHE A 38 1.98 1.51 -4.85
N VAL A 39 1.22 1.28 -3.78
CA VAL A 39 -0.07 0.58 -3.81
C VAL A 39 -1.05 1.30 -4.74
N LEU A 40 -1.27 2.61 -4.56
CA LEU A 40 -2.20 3.39 -5.40
C LEU A 40 -1.82 3.39 -6.89
N THR A 41 -0.51 3.38 -7.18
CA THR A 41 -0.01 3.33 -8.57
C THR A 41 -0.30 1.98 -9.21
N HIS A 42 -0.05 0.89 -8.49
CA HIS A 42 -0.08 -0.45 -9.05
C HIS A 42 -1.47 -1.11 -8.99
N LEU A 43 -2.21 -0.97 -7.88
CA LEU A 43 -3.56 -1.54 -7.79
C LEU A 43 -4.53 -0.95 -8.82
N ARG A 44 -4.42 0.36 -9.14
CA ARG A 44 -5.24 0.99 -10.18
C ARG A 44 -4.97 0.46 -11.59
N GLN A 45 -3.80 -0.15 -11.80
CA GLN A 45 -3.41 -0.74 -13.09
C GLN A 45 -3.84 -2.21 -13.21
N GLU A 46 -4.29 -2.83 -12.11
CA GLU A 46 -4.73 -4.22 -12.15
C GLU A 46 -6.08 -4.33 -12.87
N PRO A 47 -6.20 -5.20 -13.89
CA PRO A 47 -7.43 -5.31 -14.68
C PRO A 47 -8.59 -5.99 -13.94
N GLN A 48 -8.28 -6.74 -12.87
CA GLN A 48 -9.27 -7.44 -12.04
C GLN A 48 -8.94 -7.20 -10.58
N VAL A 49 -9.44 -6.08 -10.07
CA VAL A 49 -9.30 -5.71 -8.67
C VAL A 49 -10.45 -6.34 -7.87
N PRO A 50 -10.19 -7.12 -6.81
CA PRO A 50 -11.26 -7.61 -5.94
C PRO A 50 -11.93 -6.42 -5.23
N TYR A 51 -13.21 -6.55 -4.90
CA TYR A 51 -14.00 -5.49 -4.27
C TYR A 51 -13.29 -4.84 -3.07
N ARG A 52 -12.64 -5.65 -2.22
CA ARG A 52 -11.88 -5.14 -1.07
C ARG A 52 -10.72 -4.23 -1.46
N ALA A 53 -10.04 -4.53 -2.56
CA ALA A 53 -8.96 -3.68 -3.04
C ALA A 53 -9.46 -2.37 -3.65
N ASP A 54 -10.67 -2.37 -4.24
CA ASP A 54 -11.34 -1.14 -4.67
C ASP A 54 -11.65 -0.23 -3.47
N GLU A 55 -12.24 -0.78 -2.40
CA GLU A 55 -12.44 -0.05 -1.15
C GLU A 55 -11.13 0.54 -0.59
N LEU A 56 -10.04 -0.24 -0.60
CA LEU A 56 -8.74 0.25 -0.14
C LEU A 56 -8.20 1.38 -1.02
N LEU A 57 -8.44 1.36 -2.33
CA LEU A 57 -8.07 2.48 -3.20
C LEU A 57 -8.83 3.75 -2.81
N GLU A 58 -10.12 3.67 -2.50
CA GLU A 58 -10.90 4.82 -2.03
C GLU A 58 -10.41 5.33 -0.67
N LEU A 59 -10.20 4.43 0.30
CA LEU A 59 -9.79 4.76 1.66
C LEU A 59 -8.38 5.35 1.75
N LEU A 60 -7.46 4.89 0.89
CA LEU A 60 -6.07 5.34 0.83
C LEU A 60 -5.85 6.53 -0.10
N THR A 61 -6.83 6.87 -0.95
CA THR A 61 -6.74 8.07 -1.77
C THR A 61 -6.82 9.32 -0.87
N PRO A 62 -5.86 10.25 -0.97
CA PRO A 62 -5.89 11.46 -0.16
C PRO A 62 -7.22 12.22 -0.31
N SER A 63 -7.91 12.43 0.81
CA SER A 63 -9.21 13.10 0.84
C SER A 63 -9.23 14.14 1.95
N ALA A 64 -9.81 15.31 1.68
CA ALA A 64 -9.97 16.38 2.67
C ALA A 64 -10.96 16.03 3.79
N HIS A 65 -11.72 14.94 3.64
CA HIS A 65 -12.78 14.53 4.56
C HIS A 65 -12.42 13.27 5.36
N ILE A 66 -11.32 12.60 5.00
CA ILE A 66 -10.91 11.35 5.63
C ILE A 66 -9.53 11.57 6.25
N HIS A 67 -9.50 11.54 7.58
CA HIS A 67 -8.28 11.66 8.36
C HIS A 67 -8.09 10.39 9.18
N TRP A 68 -7.24 9.49 8.67
CA TRP A 68 -6.85 8.29 9.41
C TRP A 68 -5.83 8.63 10.49
N SER A 69 -5.85 7.87 11.58
CA SER A 69 -4.66 7.81 12.44
C SER A 69 -3.53 7.15 11.66
N TRP A 70 -2.28 7.46 12.03
CA TRP A 70 -1.11 6.86 11.37
C TRP A 70 -1.14 5.33 11.45
N GLU A 71 -1.59 4.77 12.57
CA GLU A 71 -1.74 3.32 12.76
C GLU A 71 -2.79 2.73 11.82
N ALA A 72 -3.96 3.36 11.71
CA ALA A 72 -5.03 2.91 10.83
C ALA A 72 -4.60 2.99 9.35
N GLU A 73 -3.92 4.07 8.96
CA GLU A 73 -3.39 4.20 7.61
C GLU A 73 -2.34 3.11 7.31
N ARG A 74 -1.43 2.83 8.26
CA ARG A 74 -0.44 1.76 8.16
C ARG A 74 -1.10 0.40 7.95
N GLU A 75 -2.14 0.07 8.70
CA GLU A 75 -2.87 -1.19 8.55
C GLU A 75 -3.54 -1.30 7.18
N LEU A 76 -4.20 -0.25 6.71
CA LEU A 76 -4.83 -0.22 5.38
C LEU A 76 -3.79 -0.39 4.25
N VAL A 77 -2.63 0.25 4.37
CA VAL A 77 -1.55 0.12 3.39
C VAL A 77 -0.95 -1.29 3.40
N LEU A 78 -0.74 -1.90 4.56
CA LEU A 78 -0.25 -3.28 4.67
C LEU A 78 -1.25 -4.30 4.08
N GLU A 79 -2.55 -4.08 4.32
CA GLU A 79 -3.61 -4.88 3.70
C GLU A 79 -3.55 -4.77 2.17
N ALA A 80 -3.45 -3.54 1.66
CA ALA A 80 -3.41 -3.30 0.23
C ALA A 80 -2.14 -3.88 -0.44
N LEU A 81 -0.97 -3.80 0.21
CA LEU A 81 0.26 -4.47 -0.23
C LEU A 81 0.07 -6.00 -0.29
N THR A 82 -0.61 -6.57 0.69
CA THR A 82 -0.90 -8.01 0.74
C THR A 82 -1.78 -8.44 -0.43
N ILE A 83 -2.84 -7.68 -0.71
CA ILE A 83 -3.74 -7.97 -1.83
C ILE A 83 -2.99 -7.84 -3.17
N LEU A 84 -2.21 -6.76 -3.36
CA LEU A 84 -1.41 -6.56 -4.56
C LEU A 84 -0.42 -7.73 -4.79
N HIS A 85 0.23 -8.20 -3.73
CA HIS A 85 1.12 -9.36 -3.81
C HIS A 85 0.37 -10.64 -4.20
N GLN A 86 -0.84 -10.85 -3.68
CA GLN A 86 -1.67 -12.00 -4.04
C GLN A 86 -2.12 -11.93 -5.51
N LEU A 87 -2.49 -10.76 -6.01
CA LEU A 87 -2.88 -10.56 -7.40
C LEU A 87 -1.72 -10.87 -8.35
N TRP A 88 -0.53 -10.37 -8.03
CA TRP A 88 0.68 -10.61 -8.82
C TRP A 88 1.20 -12.04 -8.77
N ARG A 89 0.90 -12.80 -7.71
CA ARG A 89 1.22 -14.24 -7.63
C ARG A 89 0.24 -15.14 -8.35
N ARG A 90 -0.99 -14.68 -8.57
CA ARG A 90 -2.04 -15.45 -9.27
C ARG A 90 -1.97 -15.31 -10.79
N CYS A 91 -1.28 -14.27 -11.29
CA CYS A 91 -0.97 -14.07 -12.70
C CYS A 91 0.32 -14.80 -13.10
#